data_AF-A0ABD6DFP2-F1
#
_entry.id   AF-A0ABD6DFP2-F1
#
_cell.length_a   1.000
_cell.length_b   1.000
_cell.length_c   1.000
_cell.angle_alpha   90.00
_cell.angle_beta   90.00
_cell.angle_gamma   90.00
#
_symmetry.space_group_name_H-M   'P 1'
#
loop_
_entity.id
_entity.type
_entity.pdbx_description
1 polymer ?
#
loop_
_entity_poly.entity_id
_entity_poly.type
_entity_poly.pdbx_seq_one_letter_code
_entity_poly.pdbx_strand_id
1 'polypeptide(L)'
;MDLLARHEDDRPPPVTAEPIRLFSDTDGNGLVASPALIDAIGRQLDTDDIRVFVDRQGVPKLAAALHYAVRIRNAELTQRAAASKLDVHLVDAMTIFSALENVLDNAITYDPYLSETIQLD
;
A
#
# COMPACT_ATOMS: atom_id res chain seq x y z
N MET A 1 0.61 7.34 54.60
CA MET A 1 1.36 7.42 53.34
C MET A 1 0.94 6.23 52.52
N ASP A 2 0.16 6.46 51.47
CA ASP A 2 -0.37 5.41 50.60
C ASP A 2 0.48 5.37 49.33
N LEU A 3 1.02 4.20 49.01
CA LEU A 3 1.91 3.99 47.86
C LEU A 3 1.03 3.66 46.65
N LEU A 4 1.04 4.53 45.62
CA LEU A 4 0.44 4.20 44.33
C LEU A 4 1.20 3.01 43.72
N ALA A 5 0.58 1.83 43.74
CA ALA A 5 1.01 0.71 42.91
C ALA A 5 0.74 1.08 41.44
N ARG A 6 1.79 1.32 40.66
CA ARG A 6 1.69 1.44 39.21
C ARG A 6 1.47 0.03 38.65
N HIS A 7 0.24 -0.24 38.19
CA HIS A 7 -0.04 -1.39 37.34
C HIS A 7 0.62 -1.14 35.98
N GLU A 8 1.74 -1.82 35.70
CA GLU A 8 2.37 -1.85 34.37
C GLU A 8 1.68 -2.84 33.40
N ASP A 9 0.56 -3.44 33.82
CA ASP A 9 -0.13 -4.52 33.10
C ASP A 9 -1.22 -4.04 32.13
N ASP A 10 -1.41 -2.73 31.97
CA ASP A 10 -2.44 -2.16 31.09
C ASP A 10 -1.96 -2.09 29.63
N ARG A 11 -1.39 -3.19 29.11
CA ARG A 11 -1.13 -3.30 27.67
C ARG A 11 -2.50 -3.35 26.99
N PRO A 12 -2.80 -2.40 26.07
CA PRO A 12 -4.04 -2.45 25.32
C PRO A 12 -4.19 -3.84 24.67
N PRO A 13 -5.40 -4.43 24.68
CA PRO A 13 -5.64 -5.70 24.01
C PRO A 13 -5.15 -5.62 22.55
N PRO A 14 -4.44 -6.65 22.04
CA PRO A 14 -4.04 -6.66 20.64
C PRO A 14 -5.29 -6.61 19.76
N VAL A 15 -5.34 -5.65 18.85
CA VAL A 15 -6.41 -5.53 17.86
C VAL A 15 -5.95 -6.22 16.58
N THR A 16 -6.70 -7.23 16.14
CA THR A 16 -6.53 -7.89 14.84
C THR A 16 -7.67 -7.49 13.92
N ALA A 17 -7.37 -7.00 12.72
CA ALA A 17 -8.35 -6.72 11.69
C ALA A 17 -8.24 -7.76 10.57
N GLU A 18 -9.38 -8.30 10.13
CA GLU A 18 -9.44 -9.07 8.88
C GLU A 18 -9.41 -8.08 7.70
N PRO A 19 -8.77 -8.43 6.56
CA PRO A 19 -8.67 -7.53 5.41
C PRO A 19 -10.05 -7.20 4.86
N ILE A 20 -10.25 -5.92 4.58
CA ILE A 20 -11.44 -5.50 3.84
C ILE A 20 -11.20 -5.84 2.36
N ARG A 21 -11.96 -6.80 1.84
CA ARG A 21 -12.02 -7.01 0.38
C ARG A 21 -12.93 -5.93 -0.20
N LEU A 22 -12.37 -4.98 -0.95
CA LEU A 22 -13.16 -4.01 -1.70
C LEU A 22 -13.50 -4.63 -3.05
N PHE A 23 -14.74 -4.50 -3.48
CA PHE A 23 -15.15 -4.90 -4.83
C PHE A 23 -15.43 -3.62 -5.61
N SER A 24 -14.76 -3.43 -6.75
CA SER A 24 -15.08 -2.31 -7.65
C SER A 24 -16.08 -2.79 -8.68
N ASP A 25 -17.23 -2.11 -8.78
CA ASP A 25 -18.28 -2.43 -9.76
C ASP A 25 -17.88 -2.11 -11.20
N THR A 26 -16.83 -1.31 -11.41
CA THR A 26 -16.42 -0.84 -12.76
C THR A 26 -15.66 -1.87 -13.58
N ASP A 27 -14.90 -2.77 -12.95
CA ASP A 27 -13.91 -3.61 -13.66
C ASP A 27 -14.08 -5.11 -13.38
N GLY A 28 -15.05 -5.50 -12.55
CA GLY A 28 -15.33 -6.91 -12.19
C GLY A 28 -14.25 -7.59 -11.33
N ASN A 29 -13.05 -7.02 -11.24
CA ASN A 29 -11.97 -7.50 -10.38
C ASN A 29 -12.01 -6.80 -9.02
N GLY A 30 -12.18 -7.57 -7.94
CA GLY A 30 -12.12 -7.06 -6.57
C GLY A 30 -10.73 -6.52 -6.23
N LEU A 31 -10.68 -5.33 -5.61
CA LEU A 31 -9.48 -4.74 -5.04
C LEU A 31 -9.34 -5.18 -3.58
N VAL A 32 -8.35 -5.99 -3.25
CA VAL A 32 -8.07 -6.27 -1.83
C VAL A 32 -7.50 -4.99 -1.19
N ALA A 33 -8.21 -4.40 -0.23
CA ALA A 33 -7.66 -3.31 0.58
C ALA A 33 -6.72 -3.90 1.62
N SER A 34 -5.53 -4.27 1.17
CA SER A 34 -4.48 -4.71 2.07
C SER A 34 -4.06 -3.56 3.00
N PRO A 35 -3.56 -3.85 4.21
CA PRO A 35 -2.97 -2.85 5.08
C PRO A 35 -1.95 -1.94 4.37
N ALA A 36 -1.13 -2.46 3.46
CA ALA A 36 -0.18 -1.67 2.67
C ALA A 36 -0.87 -0.68 1.73
N LEU A 37 -2.00 -1.04 1.13
CA LEU A 37 -2.79 -0.10 0.33
C LEU A 37 -3.41 0.99 1.20
N ILE A 38 -3.87 0.64 2.40
CA ILE A 38 -4.39 1.62 3.37
C ILE A 38 -3.28 2.58 3.82
N ASP A 39 -2.07 2.08 4.13
CA ASP A 39 -0.90 2.91 4.45
C ASP A 39 -0.56 3.83 3.27
N ALA A 40 -0.47 3.29 2.05
CA ALA A 40 -0.21 4.09 0.85
C ALA A 40 -1.24 5.22 0.68
N ILE A 41 -2.54 4.94 0.86
CA ILE A 41 -3.59 5.95 0.81
C ILE A 41 -3.41 6.99 1.92
N GLY A 42 -3.11 6.55 3.15
CA GLY A 42 -2.89 7.44 4.30
C GLY A 42 -1.70 8.39 4.11
N ARG A 43 -0.65 7.94 3.42
CA ARG A 43 0.54 8.75 3.15
C ARG A 43 0.32 9.93 2.21
N GLN A 44 -0.84 10.06 1.59
CA GLN A 44 -1.21 11.30 0.87
C GLN A 44 -1.15 12.56 1.76
N LEU A 45 -1.27 12.40 3.08
CA LEU A 45 -1.16 13.49 4.04
C LEU A 45 0.26 14.05 4.15
N ASP A 46 1.28 13.18 4.03
CA ASP A 46 2.68 13.50 4.36
C ASP A 46 3.66 13.28 3.20
N THR A 47 3.21 12.66 2.09
CA THR A 47 4.03 12.33 0.92
C THR A 47 3.42 12.93 -0.33
N ASP A 48 4.00 14.06 -0.77
CA ASP A 48 3.52 14.84 -1.92
C ASP A 48 3.45 14.02 -3.21
N ASP A 49 4.42 13.15 -3.47
CA ASP A 49 4.45 12.31 -4.67
C ASP A 49 3.25 11.36 -4.74
N ILE A 50 2.84 10.78 -3.61
CA ILE A 50 1.66 9.91 -3.53
C ILE A 50 0.39 10.74 -3.71
N ARG A 51 0.30 11.90 -3.05
CA ARG A 51 -0.85 12.81 -3.20
C ARG A 51 -1.04 13.24 -4.65
N VAL A 52 0.01 13.75 -5.29
CA VAL A 52 -0.01 14.20 -6.69
C VAL A 52 -0.36 13.05 -7.64
N PHE A 53 0.15 11.85 -7.38
CA PHE A 53 -0.19 10.68 -8.19
C PHE A 53 -1.68 10.32 -8.05
N VAL A 54 -2.22 10.27 -6.84
CA VAL A 54 -3.65 9.98 -6.60
C VAL A 54 -4.54 11.06 -7.19
N ASP A 55 -4.19 12.34 -7.03
CA ASP A 55 -4.94 13.45 -7.60
C ASP A 55 -5.06 13.36 -9.14
N ARG A 56 -4.03 12.83 -9.81
CA ARG A 56 -3.98 12.70 -11.26
C ARG A 56 -4.55 11.38 -11.79
N GLN A 57 -4.27 10.28 -11.10
CA GLN A 57 -4.46 8.92 -11.60
C GLN A 57 -5.56 8.15 -10.84
N GLY A 58 -5.96 8.64 -9.67
CA GLY A 58 -6.92 8.00 -8.79
C GLY A 58 -6.34 6.84 -7.96
N VAL A 59 -7.09 6.45 -6.93
CA VAL A 59 -6.75 5.32 -6.04
C VAL A 59 -6.65 3.98 -6.77
N PRO A 60 -7.48 3.64 -7.79
CA PRO A 60 -7.32 2.39 -8.53
C PRO A 60 -5.93 2.24 -9.18
N LYS A 61 -5.39 3.32 -9.77
CA LYS A 61 -4.03 3.30 -10.31
C LYS A 61 -2.96 3.26 -9.22
N LEU A 62 -3.20 3.84 -8.03
CA LEU A 62 -2.29 3.67 -6.88
C LEU A 62 -2.20 2.20 -6.45
N ALA A 63 -3.34 1.50 -6.39
CA ALA A 63 -3.35 0.07 -6.09
C ALA A 63 -2.57 -0.75 -7.13
N ALA A 64 -2.77 -0.48 -8.42
CA ALA A 64 -1.99 -1.11 -9.49
C ALA A 64 -0.50 -0.77 -9.40
N ALA A 65 -0.14 0.48 -9.05
CA ALA A 65 1.24 0.89 -8.83
C ALA A 65 1.88 0.12 -7.66
N LEU A 66 1.15 -0.07 -6.56
CA LEU A 66 1.60 -0.86 -5.41
C LEU A 66 1.84 -2.33 -5.79
N HIS A 67 0.92 -2.93 -6.55
CA HIS A 67 1.11 -4.27 -7.11
C HIS A 67 2.41 -4.37 -7.93
N TYR A 68 2.64 -3.44 -8.86
CA TYR A 68 3.86 -3.48 -9.66
C TYR A 68 5.12 -3.16 -8.85
N ALA A 69 5.04 -2.30 -7.83
CA ALA A 69 6.16 -2.01 -6.95
C ALA A 69 6.65 -3.27 -6.22
N VAL A 70 5.74 -4.12 -5.73
CA VAL A 70 6.08 -5.43 -5.16
C VAL A 70 6.82 -6.30 -6.18
N ARG A 71 6.31 -6.37 -7.42
CA ARG A 71 6.93 -7.19 -8.48
C ARG A 71 8.29 -6.66 -8.93
N ILE A 72 8.48 -5.33 -8.92
CA ILE A 72 9.79 -4.71 -9.14
C ILE A 72 10.75 -5.10 -8.03
N ARG A 73 10.32 -5.02 -6.77
CA ARG A 73 11.12 -5.42 -5.60
C ARG A 73 11.55 -6.89 -5.66
N ASN A 74 10.67 -7.76 -6.14
CA ASN A 74 10.95 -9.18 -6.35
C ASN A 74 11.77 -9.47 -7.61
N ALA A 75 12.21 -8.44 -8.34
CA ALA A 75 12.92 -8.55 -9.62
C ALA A 75 12.15 -9.32 -10.73
N GLU A 76 10.82 -9.41 -10.62
CA GLU A 76 9.95 -10.04 -11.62
C GLU A 76 9.60 -9.11 -12.79
N LEU A 77 9.67 -7.79 -12.56
CA LEU A 77 9.29 -6.78 -13.52
C LEU A 77 10.26 -5.59 -13.44
N THR A 78 10.60 -5.00 -14.58
CA THR A 78 11.38 -3.75 -14.60
C THR A 78 10.46 -2.54 -14.40
N GLN A 79 10.97 -1.45 -13.82
CA GLN A 79 10.21 -0.19 -13.68
C GLN A 79 9.65 0.31 -15.01
N ARG A 80 10.41 0.17 -16.11
CA ARG A 80 9.97 0.57 -17.44
C ARG A 80 8.79 -0.29 -17.95
N ALA A 81 8.86 -1.60 -17.76
CA ALA A 81 7.77 -2.49 -18.13
C ALA A 81 6.52 -2.25 -17.27
N ALA A 82 6.72 -2.01 -15.96
CA ALA A 82 5.65 -1.64 -15.05
C ALA A 82 4.97 -0.31 -15.44
N ALA A 83 5.74 0.73 -15.77
CA ALA A 83 5.21 2.01 -16.24
C ALA A 83 4.33 1.85 -17.48
N SER A 84 4.78 1.02 -18.44
CA SER A 84 4.00 0.70 -19.65
C SER A 84 2.70 -0.02 -19.32
N LYS A 85 2.69 -0.93 -18.33
CA LYS A 85 1.48 -1.66 -17.92
C LYS A 85 0.52 -0.79 -17.11
N LEU A 86 1.05 0.10 -16.29
CA LEU A 86 0.28 1.06 -15.49
C LEU A 86 -0.36 2.17 -16.36
N ASP A 87 0.04 2.26 -17.63
CA ASP A 87 -0.40 3.26 -18.60
C ASP A 87 -0.24 4.69 -18.06
N VAL A 88 0.97 4.99 -17.58
CA VAL A 88 1.35 6.32 -17.10
C VAL A 88 2.72 6.72 -17.66
N HIS A 89 3.01 8.01 -17.65
CA HIS A 89 4.29 8.52 -18.09
C HIS A 89 5.43 7.93 -17.24
N LEU A 90 6.56 7.58 -17.85
CA LEU A 90 7.67 6.90 -17.18
C LEU A 90 8.17 7.65 -15.93
N VAL A 91 8.24 8.97 -16.02
CA VAL A 91 8.63 9.82 -14.87
C VAL A 91 7.63 9.69 -13.72
N ASP A 92 6.33 9.79 -14.00
CA ASP A 92 5.29 9.64 -12.99
C ASP A 92 5.33 8.25 -12.35
N ALA A 93 5.57 7.20 -13.16
CA ALA A 93 5.74 5.83 -12.68
C ALA A 93 6.94 5.69 -11.74
N MET A 94 8.10 6.23 -12.13
CA MET A 94 9.31 6.15 -11.33
C MET A 94 9.16 6.89 -10.00
N THR A 95 8.54 8.08 -10.04
CA THR A 95 8.22 8.86 -8.85
C THR A 95 7.33 8.07 -7.89
N ILE A 96 6.22 7.49 -8.37
CA ILE A 96 5.34 6.72 -7.49
C ILE A 96 6.00 5.44 -6.98
N PHE A 97 6.76 4.72 -7.81
CA PHE A 97 7.45 3.50 -7.36
C PHE A 97 8.47 3.82 -6.25
N SER A 98 9.24 4.90 -6.40
CA SER A 98 10.18 5.34 -5.36
C SER A 98 9.47 5.75 -4.07
N ALA A 99 8.35 6.48 -4.16
CA ALA A 99 7.58 6.84 -2.98
C ALA A 99 6.99 5.60 -2.27
N LEU A 100 6.60 4.58 -3.03
CA LEU A 100 6.04 3.33 -2.51
C LEU A 100 7.10 2.40 -1.88
N GLU A 101 8.39 2.54 -2.17
CA GLU A 101 9.43 1.75 -1.48
C GLU A 101 9.36 1.93 0.04
N ASN A 102 9.16 3.18 0.50
CA ASN A 102 8.99 3.48 1.93
C ASN A 102 7.70 2.88 2.53
N VAL A 103 6.66 2.67 1.72
CA VAL A 103 5.45 1.94 2.15
C VAL A 103 5.79 0.48 2.31
N LEU A 104 6.41 -0.11 1.28
CA LEU A 104 6.75 -1.53 1.23
C LEU A 104 7.74 -1.95 2.32
N ASP A 105 8.70 -1.09 2.68
CA ASP A 105 9.65 -1.36 3.76
C ASP A 105 8.96 -1.52 5.11
N ASN A 106 7.96 -0.68 5.39
CA ASN A 106 7.19 -0.79 6.63
C ASN A 106 6.17 -1.93 6.58
N ALA A 107 5.56 -2.14 5.40
CA ALA A 107 4.50 -3.13 5.19
C ALA A 107 4.91 -4.56 5.50
N ILE A 108 6.19 -4.92 5.34
CA ILE A 108 6.70 -6.25 5.73
C ILE A 108 6.39 -6.59 7.20
N THR A 109 6.28 -5.57 8.06
CA THR A 109 6.05 -5.78 9.50
C THR A 109 4.58 -5.99 9.84
N TYR A 110 3.64 -5.51 9.02
CA TYR A 110 2.23 -5.42 9.39
C TYR A 110 1.24 -5.93 8.34
N ASP A 111 1.66 -6.11 7.09
CA ASP A 111 0.79 -6.59 6.00
C ASP A 111 1.13 -8.06 5.64
N PRO A 112 0.38 -9.04 6.15
CA PRO A 112 0.59 -10.44 5.80
C PRO A 112 0.19 -10.77 4.34
N TYR A 113 -0.49 -9.87 3.64
CA TYR A 113 -0.96 -10.04 2.25
C TYR A 113 -0.05 -9.34 1.23
N LEU A 114 1.10 -8.80 1.66
CA LEU A 114 2.01 -8.09 0.77
C LEU A 114 2.45 -8.96 -0.42
N SER A 115 2.66 -10.25 -0.17
CA SER A 115 3.00 -11.27 -1.18
C SER A 115 1.79 -11.79 -1.96
N GLU A 116 0.58 -11.61 -1.41
CA GLU A 116 -0.70 -12.05 -2.00
C GLU A 116 -1.35 -10.94 -2.82
N THR A 117 -0.71 -9.78 -2.99
CA THR A 117 -1.31 -8.63 -3.68
C THR A 117 -1.49 -8.90 -5.17
N ILE A 118 -2.57 -9.64 -5.45
CA ILE A 118 -3.56 -9.61 -6.52
C ILE A 118 -3.05 -9.98 -7.93
N GLN A 119 -3.57 -11.10 -8.42
CA GLN A 119 -3.73 -11.40 -9.85
C GLN A 119 -4.60 -10.32 -10.49
N LEU A 120 -3.96 -9.30 -11.06
CA LEU A 120 -4.56 -8.45 -12.08
C LEU A 120 -4.16 -9.07 -13.42
N ASP A 121 -4.97 -10.03 -13.89
CA ASP A 121 -4.97 -10.46 -15.31
C ASP A 121 -5.90 -9.56 -16.11
#